data_AF-A0A388NNH9-F1
#
_entry.id   AF-A0A388NNH9-F1
#
_cell.length_a   1.000
_cell.length_b   1.000
_cell.length_c   1.000
_cell.angle_alpha   90.00
_cell.angle_beta   90.00
_cell.angle_gamma   90.00
#
_symmetry.space_group_name_H-M   'P 1'
#
loop_
_entity.id
_entity.type
_entity.pdbx_description
1 polymer ?
#
loop_
_entity_poly.entity_id
_entity_poly.type
_entity_poly.pdbx_seq_one_letter_code
_entity_poly.pdbx_strand_id
1 'polypeptide(L)' 'MLAGADFIKTSTGKVAPAATAPVVLVMLEAVRDYLLLLGKKLVLNQQVELEQQKMQSSS' A
#
# COMPACT_ATOMS: atom_id res chain seq x y z
N MET A 1 -5.97 -3.11 10.25
CA MET A 1 -7.37 -3.60 10.16
C MET A 1 -7.94 -3.82 11.56
N LEU A 2 -7.37 -4.73 12.37
CA LEU A 2 -7.80 -4.99 13.76
C LEU A 2 -7.72 -3.78 14.70
N ALA A 3 -6.75 -2.87 14.49
CA ALA A 3 -6.67 -1.58 15.18
C ALA A 3 -7.68 -0.52 14.68
N GLY A 4 -8.68 -0.92 13.89
CA GLY A 4 -9.77 -0.06 13.42
C GLY A 4 -9.55 0.66 12.09
N ALA A 5 -8.36 0.60 11.49
CA ALA A 5 -8.05 1.28 10.22
C ALA A 5 -9.00 0.86 9.07
N ASP A 6 -9.35 1.82 8.22
CA ASP A 6 -10.24 1.64 7.05
C ASP A 6 -9.49 1.49 5.72
N PHE A 7 -8.20 1.82 5.70
CA PHE A 7 -7.31 1.68 4.55
C PHE A 7 -6.00 1.03 4.96
N ILE A 8 -5.40 0.30 4.03
CA ILE A 8 -4.01 -0.12 4.10
C ILE A 8 -3.30 0.37 2.83
N LYS A 9 -2.05 0.80 2.97
CA LYS A 9 -1.22 1.31 1.87
C LYS A 9 0.02 0.45 1.69
N THR A 10 0.44 0.24 0.45
CA THR A 10 1.61 -0.58 0.10
C THR A 10 2.94 0.12 0.39
N SER A 11 3.07 1.40 0.06
CA SER A 11 4.32 2.16 0.15
C SER A 11 4.08 3.66 0.43
N THR A 12 5.15 4.41 0.67
CA THR A 12 5.12 5.89 0.77
C THR A 12 5.35 6.57 -0.57
N GLY A 13 5.69 5.81 -1.62
CA GLY A 13 6.11 6.32 -2.92
C GLY A 13 7.48 7.03 -2.91
N LYS A 14 8.19 7.15 -1.79
CA LYS A 14 9.46 7.90 -1.71
C LYS A 14 10.70 7.07 -2.03
N VAL A 15 10.57 5.76 -2.08
CA VAL A 15 11.68 4.79 -2.21
C VAL A 15 11.29 3.71 -3.20
N ALA A 16 12.26 3.33 -4.05
CA ALA A 16 12.15 2.28 -5.05
C ALA A 16 12.35 0.87 -4.44
N PRO A 17 11.69 -0.16 -5.01
CA PRO A 17 10.50 -0.07 -5.83
C PRO A 17 9.27 0.27 -4.96
N ALA A 18 8.29 0.98 -5.51
CA ALA A 18 7.00 1.18 -4.87
C ALA A 18 6.13 -0.11 -4.88
N ALA A 19 4.84 -0.04 -5.19
CA ALA A 19 3.98 -1.23 -5.21
C ALA A 19 4.43 -2.25 -6.28
N THR A 20 4.61 -3.52 -5.90
CA THR A 20 4.89 -4.63 -6.83
C THR A 20 3.75 -5.64 -6.80
N ALA A 21 3.56 -6.38 -7.91
CA ALA A 21 2.45 -7.35 -8.02
C ALA A 21 2.43 -8.42 -6.89
N PRO A 22 3.58 -9.02 -6.48
CA PRO A 22 3.57 -9.99 -5.38
C PRO A 22 3.14 -9.38 -4.05
N VAL A 23 3.58 -8.15 -3.75
CA VAL A 23 3.22 -7.46 -2.50
C VAL A 23 1.73 -7.11 -2.47
N VAL A 24 1.20 -6.65 -3.60
CA VAL A 24 -0.24 -6.36 -3.75
C VAL A 24 -1.06 -7.63 -3.53
N LEU A 25 -0.64 -8.77 -4.06
CA LEU A 25 -1.35 -10.03 -3.89
C LEU A 25 -1.48 -10.42 -2.42
N VAL A 26 -0.38 -10.38 -1.66
CA VAL A 26 -0.37 -10.67 -0.22
C VAL A 26 -1.26 -9.68 0.55
N MET A 27 -1.27 -8.40 0.17
CA MET A 27 -2.14 -7.41 0.82
C MET A 27 -3.63 -7.64 0.51
N LEU A 28 -3.98 -8.12 -0.70
CA LEU A 28 -5.36 -8.49 -1.03
C LEU A 28 -5.80 -9.74 -0.26
N GLU A 29 -4.93 -10.72 -0.07
CA GLU A 29 -5.19 -11.90 0.77
C GLU A 29 -5.49 -11.49 2.22
N ALA A 30 -4.68 -10.59 2.79
CA ALA A 30 -4.93 -10.06 4.14
C ALA A 30 -6.29 -9.33 4.24
N VAL A 31 -6.69 -8.58 3.20
CA VAL A 31 -8.01 -7.91 3.16
C VAL A 31 -9.14 -8.94 3.10
N ARG A 32 -9.00 -9.98 2.27
CA ARG A 32 -9.98 -11.07 2.18
C ARG A 32 -10.13 -11.75 3.54
N ASP A 33 -9.02 -12.12 4.17
CA ASP A 33 -9.05 -12.89 5.40
C ASP A 33 -9.64 -12.07 6.56
N TYR A 34 -9.37 -10.77 6.61
CA TYR A 34 -10.00 -9.87 7.58
C TYR A 34 -11.51 -9.68 7.35
N LEU A 35 -11.94 -9.60 6.08
CA LEU A 35 -13.37 -9.58 5.75
C LEU A 35 -14.05 -10.87 6.23
N LEU A 36 -13.42 -12.03 5.99
CA LEU A 36 -13.96 -13.33 6.43
C LEU A 36 -14.00 -13.45 7.96
N LEU A 37 -13.00 -12.90 8.66
CA LEU A 37 -12.90 -13.00 10.11
C LEU A 37 -13.88 -12.07 10.84
N LEU A 38 -14.05 -10.84 10.36
CA LEU A 38 -14.76 -9.77 11.11
C LEU A 38 -15.94 -9.14 10.38
N GLY A 39 -16.21 -9.54 9.13
CA GLY A 39 -17.29 -8.97 8.31
C GLY A 39 -17.07 -7.52 7.88
N LYS A 40 -15.95 -6.88 8.26
CA LYS A 40 -15.62 -5.51 7.88
C LYS A 40 -14.69 -5.50 6.67
N LYS A 41 -15.10 -4.83 5.59
CA LYS A 41 -14.27 -4.60 4.41
C LYS A 41 -13.30 -3.43 4.65
N LEU A 42 -12.13 -3.53 4.03
CA LEU A 42 -11.11 -2.49 3.97
C LEU A 42 -10.65 -2.28 2.53
N VAL A 43 -10.13 -1.09 2.23
CA VAL A 43 -9.60 -0.74 0.92
C VAL A 43 -8.06 -0.78 0.91
N LEU A 44 -7.50 -1.41 -0.13
CA LEU A 44 -6.07 -1.39 -0.44
C LEU A 44 -5.76 -0.21 -1.37
N ASN A 45 -4.86 0.68 -0.95
CA ASN A 45 -4.36 1.78 -1.78
C ASN A 45 -2.93 1.48 -2.25
N GLN A 46 -2.73 1.52 -3.56
CA GLN A 46 -1.41 1.41 -4.17
C GLN A 46 -0.83 2.79 -4.44
N GLN A 47 0.34 3.06 -3.88
CA GLN A 47 1.07 4.28 -4.18
C GLN A 47 2.14 3.99 -5.23
N VAL A 48 2.18 4.81 -6.27
CA VAL A 48 3.24 4.80 -7.28
C VAL A 48 4.50 5.49 -6.75
N GLU A 49 5.63 5.22 -7.39
CA GLU A 49 6.89 5.85 -7.05
C GLU A 49 6.87 7.33 -7.44
N LEU A 50 7.32 8.18 -6.52
CA LEU A 50 7.49 9.61 -6.72
C LEU A 50 8.92 9.83 -7.22
N GLU A 51 9.09 10.46 -8.39
CA GLU A 51 10.42 10.89 -8.86
C GLU A 51 10.96 12.04 -7.98
N GLN A 52 11.48 11.72 -6.79
CA GLN A 52 11.97 12.73 -5.84
C GLN A 52 13.41 13.22 -6.08
N GLN A 53 14.01 12.97 -7.26
CA GLN A 53 15.44 13.27 -7.47
C GLN A 53 15.81 14.15 -8.68
N LYS A 54 14.85 14.65 -9.48
CA LYS A 54 15.21 15.63 -10.56
C LYS A 54 15.34 17.08 -10.09
N MET A 55 14.98 17.40 -8.84
CA MET A 55 14.90 18.78 -8.36
C MET A 55 15.93 19.14 -7.27
N GLN A 56 16.77 18.20 -6.84
CA GLN A 56 17.83 18.43 -5.83
C GLN A 56 19.25 18.41 -6.42
N SER A 57 19.41 18.20 -7.73
CA SER A 57 20.71 18.23 -8.43
C SER A 57 20.87 19.40 -9.40
N SER A 58 20.02 20.43 -9.28
CA SER A 58 20.16 21.69 -10.03
C SER A 58 20.50 22.82 -9.04
N SER A 59 21.70 22.77 -8.50
CA SER A 59 22.41 23.89 -7.86
C SER A 59 23.89 23.75 -8.15
#